data_AF-A0A940TPB8-F1
#
_entry.id   AF-A0A940TPB8-F1
#
_cell.length_a   1.000
_cell.length_b   1.000
_cell.length_c   1.000
_cell.angle_alpha   90.00
_cell.angle_beta   90.00
_cell.angle_gamma   90.00
#
_symmetry.space_group_name_H-M   'P 1'
#
loop_
_entity.id
_entity.type
_entity.pdbx_description
1 polymer ?
#
loop_
_entity_poly.entity_id
_entity_poly.type
_entity_poly.pdbx_seq_one_letter_code
_entity_poly.pdbx_strand_id
1 'polypeptide(L)'
;MGFFASLPWLAALISTNGAGWLSDALVKKGFSTGSARRTLIYAGAPAMAACLWFVTQAGNAGVAVGLITVTISLAGMNFPAFWSLPMDMNVRKAGFITGMMNTGSALASIVAPGVTGYVAMWFGWTVALGLGSVLALLSAILMYLTAPKPISKQHRV
;
A
#
# COMPACT_ATOMS: atom_id res chain seq x y z
N MET A 1 0.02 7.71 25.85
CA MET A 1 0.70 7.57 24.55
C MET A 1 0.43 6.23 23.85
N GLY A 2 0.37 5.09 24.56
CA GLY A 2 0.12 3.78 23.91
C GLY A 2 -1.22 3.63 23.16
N PHE A 3 -2.30 4.20 23.69
CA PHE A 3 -3.62 4.14 23.03
C PHE A 3 -3.61 4.82 21.65
N PHE A 4 -3.06 6.04 21.55
CA PHE A 4 -2.95 6.76 20.27
C PHE A 4 -2.02 6.05 19.27
N ALA A 5 -0.98 5.36 19.73
CA ALA A 5 -0.11 4.56 18.88
C ALA A 5 -0.78 3.27 18.36
N SER A 6 -1.81 2.77 19.05
CA SER A 6 -2.56 1.56 18.64
C SER A 6 -3.65 1.82 17.61
N LEU A 7 -4.16 3.05 17.50
CA LEU A 7 -5.25 3.43 16.58
C LEU A 7 -4.96 3.09 15.12
N PRO A 8 -3.77 3.40 14.55
CA PRO A 8 -3.47 3.05 13.17
C PRO A 8 -3.49 1.53 12.93
N TRP A 9 -3.00 0.74 13.88
CA TRP A 9 -2.96 -0.72 13.76
C TRP A 9 -4.35 -1.35 13.84
N LEU A 10 -5.21 -0.84 14.73
CA LEU A 10 -6.62 -1.26 14.79
C LEU A 10 -7.35 -0.91 13.49
N ALA A 11 -7.12 0.29 12.95
CA ALA A 11 -7.69 0.70 11.68
C ALA A 11 -7.15 -0.14 10.51
N ALA A 12 -5.85 -0.49 10.52
CA ALA A 12 -5.25 -1.44 9.58
C ALA A 12 -5.95 -2.80 9.62
N LEU A 13 -6.19 -3.34 10.81
CA LEU A 13 -6.87 -4.62 11.00
C LEU A 13 -8.28 -4.60 10.41
N ILE A 14 -9.06 -3.54 10.68
CA ILE A 14 -10.41 -3.42 10.13
C ILE A 14 -10.37 -3.25 8.60
N SER A 15 -9.46 -2.41 8.12
CA SER A 15 -9.34 -2.10 6.68
C SER A 15 -8.87 -3.27 5.82
N THR A 16 -7.94 -4.09 6.32
CA THR A 16 -7.45 -5.28 5.59
C THR A 16 -8.55 -6.32 5.42
N ASN A 17 -9.38 -6.53 6.44
CA ASN A 17 -10.55 -7.40 6.37
C ASN A 17 -11.64 -6.81 5.45
N GLY A 18 -11.93 -5.50 5.59
CA GLY A 18 -12.91 -4.80 4.77
C GLY A 18 -12.55 -4.71 3.28
N ALA A 19 -11.26 -4.75 2.95
CA ALA A 19 -10.79 -4.75 1.56
C ALA A 19 -11.22 -6.00 0.78
N GLY A 20 -11.43 -7.13 1.47
CA GLY A 20 -12.04 -8.32 0.87
C GLY A 20 -13.45 -8.03 0.36
N TRP A 21 -14.30 -7.43 1.20
CA TRP A 21 -15.65 -7.04 0.81
C TRP A 21 -15.68 -6.00 -0.30
N LEU A 22 -14.75 -5.04 -0.27
CA LEU A 22 -14.65 -4.02 -1.33
C LEU A 22 -14.19 -4.63 -2.66
N SER A 23 -13.23 -5.56 -2.62
CA SER A 23 -12.82 -6.35 -3.79
C SER A 23 -13.98 -7.17 -4.35
N ASP A 24 -14.73 -7.85 -3.49
CA ASP A 24 -15.89 -8.67 -3.90
C ASP A 24 -17.02 -7.82 -4.48
N ALA A 25 -17.24 -6.61 -3.94
CA ALA A 25 -18.20 -5.66 -4.50
C ALA A 25 -17.80 -5.19 -5.91
N LEU A 26 -16.51 -4.97 -6.15
CA LEU A 26 -16.00 -4.63 -7.49
C LEU A 26 -16.13 -5.79 -8.48
N VAL A 27 -15.91 -7.03 -8.03
CA VAL A 27 -16.15 -8.23 -8.84
C VAL A 27 -17.63 -8.39 -9.19
N LYS A 28 -18.54 -8.17 -8.23
CA LYS A 28 -20.00 -8.18 -8.46
C LYS A 28 -20.45 -7.10 -9.47
N LYS A 29 -19.71 -6.00 -9.58
CA LYS A 29 -19.93 -4.94 -10.59
C LYS A 29 -19.38 -5.27 -11.99
N GLY A 30 -18.79 -6.45 -12.19
CA GLY A 30 -18.33 -6.93 -13.50
C GLY A 30 -16.83 -6.82 -13.75
N PHE A 31 -16.03 -6.41 -12.77
CA PHE A 31 -14.56 -6.44 -12.89
C PHE A 31 -14.03 -7.88 -12.74
N SER A 32 -12.95 -8.21 -13.45
CA SER A 32 -12.21 -9.44 -13.16
C SER A 32 -11.57 -9.36 -11.76
N THR A 33 -11.35 -10.50 -11.11
CA THR A 33 -10.69 -10.55 -9.78
C THR A 33 -9.34 -9.82 -9.77
N GLY A 34 -8.52 -10.00 -10.80
CA GLY A 34 -7.25 -9.29 -10.94
C GLY A 34 -7.41 -7.79 -11.23
N SER A 35 -8.42 -7.40 -12.00
CA SER A 35 -8.72 -5.98 -12.28
C SER A 35 -9.24 -5.26 -11.05
N ALA A 36 -10.16 -5.86 -10.29
CA ALA A 36 -10.70 -5.30 -9.05
C ALA A 36 -9.59 -5.01 -8.02
N ARG A 37 -8.68 -5.97 -7.85
CA ARG A 37 -7.53 -5.86 -6.94
C ARG A 37 -6.53 -4.79 -7.38
N ARG A 38 -6.23 -4.70 -8.68
CA ARG A 38 -5.36 -3.63 -9.20
C ARG A 38 -5.98 -2.26 -9.04
N THR A 39 -7.29 -2.11 -9.25
CA THR A 39 -7.98 -0.83 -9.04
C THR A 39 -7.87 -0.36 -7.59
N LEU A 40 -7.91 -1.28 -6.61
CA LEU A 40 -7.68 -0.94 -5.20
C LEU A 40 -6.27 -0.36 -4.99
N ILE A 41 -5.25 -0.99 -5.55
CA ILE A 41 -3.86 -0.52 -5.45
C ILE A 41 -3.68 0.84 -6.16
N TYR A 42 -4.24 0.99 -7.37
CA TYR A 42 -4.11 2.22 -8.14
C TYR A 42 -4.84 3.41 -7.53
N ALA A 43 -5.97 3.20 -6.87
CA ALA A 43 -6.67 4.25 -6.15
C ALA A 43 -6.07 4.49 -4.76
N GLY A 44 -5.67 3.42 -4.08
CA GLY A 44 -5.21 3.44 -2.69
C GLY A 44 -3.81 4.01 -2.53
N ALA A 45 -2.86 3.71 -3.43
CA ALA A 45 -1.49 4.19 -3.29
C ALA A 45 -1.34 5.72 -3.47
N PRO A 46 -1.99 6.37 -4.45
CA PRO A 46 -2.02 7.83 -4.55
C PRO A 46 -2.76 8.48 -3.37
N ALA A 47 -3.87 7.89 -2.93
CA ALA A 47 -4.62 8.39 -1.77
C ALA A 47 -3.78 8.32 -0.50
N MET A 48 -3.05 7.23 -0.29
CA MET A 48 -2.11 7.06 0.83
C MET A 48 -1.01 8.12 0.79
N ALA A 49 -0.43 8.36 -0.38
CA ALA A 49 0.63 9.35 -0.53
C ALA A 49 0.13 10.78 -0.30
N ALA A 50 -1.07 11.12 -0.80
CA ALA A 50 -1.69 12.41 -0.55
C ALA A 50 -1.98 12.60 0.94
N CYS A 51 -2.55 11.60 1.62
CA CYS A 51 -2.75 11.64 3.06
C CYS A 51 -1.44 11.84 3.83
N LEU A 52 -0.38 11.13 3.45
CA LEU A 52 0.94 11.26 4.08
C LEU A 52 1.57 12.64 3.84
N TRP A 53 1.34 13.26 2.68
CA TRP A 53 1.71 14.65 2.42
C TRP A 53 0.94 15.61 3.32
N PHE A 54 -0.36 15.41 3.53
CA PHE A 54 -1.13 16.25 4.46
C PHE A 54 -0.66 16.11 5.91
N VAL A 55 -0.05 14.99 6.31
CA VAL A 55 0.58 14.85 7.63
C VAL A 55 1.69 15.88 7.81
N THR A 56 2.47 16.18 6.77
CA THR A 56 3.58 17.16 6.86
C THR A 56 3.07 18.59 7.07
N GLN A 57 1.79 18.85 6.79
CA GLN A 57 1.14 20.14 7.00
C GLN A 57 0.29 20.20 8.27
N ALA A 58 0.31 19.14 9.10
CA ALA A 58 -0.50 19.08 10.31
C ALA A 58 0.04 20.04 11.38
N GLY A 59 -0.77 21.03 11.78
CA GLY A 59 -0.44 21.98 12.84
C GLY A 59 -0.63 21.44 14.27
N ASN A 60 -1.15 20.23 14.44
CA ASN A 60 -1.41 19.62 15.76
C ASN A 60 -1.20 18.10 15.71
N ALA A 61 -0.61 17.54 16.78
CA ALA A 61 -0.39 16.12 16.97
C ALA A 61 -1.65 15.26 16.80
N GLY A 62 -2.83 15.74 17.23
CA GLY A 62 -4.09 15.01 17.05
C GLY A 62 -4.47 14.81 15.58
N VAL A 63 -4.26 15.84 14.76
CA VAL A 63 -4.50 15.79 13.31
C VAL A 63 -3.49 14.88 12.63
N ALA A 64 -2.21 14.94 13.04
CA ALA A 64 -1.17 14.07 12.51
C ALA A 64 -1.49 12.58 12.78
N VAL A 65 -1.91 12.23 14.00
CA VAL A 65 -2.30 10.84 14.34
C VAL A 65 -3.51 10.39 13.54
N GLY A 66 -4.52 11.25 13.36
CA GLY A 66 -5.68 10.95 12.52
C GLY A 66 -5.30 10.67 11.07
N LEU A 67 -4.47 11.53 10.46
CA LEU A 67 -4.01 11.37 9.09
C LEU A 67 -3.10 10.15 8.90
N ILE A 68 -2.24 9.83 9.88
CA ILE A 68 -1.43 8.61 9.89
C ILE A 68 -2.34 7.37 9.97
N THR A 69 -3.38 7.42 10.80
CA THR A 69 -4.38 6.34 10.91
C THR A 69 -5.09 6.09 9.57
N VAL A 70 -5.51 7.15 8.88
CA VAL A 70 -6.11 7.05 7.55
C VAL A 70 -5.11 6.49 6.54
N THR A 71 -3.87 6.99 6.54
CA THR A 71 -2.79 6.50 5.67
C THR A 71 -2.57 4.99 5.84
N ILE A 72 -2.46 4.53 7.09
CA ILE A 72 -2.26 3.11 7.41
C ILE A 72 -3.50 2.27 7.08
N SER A 73 -4.70 2.82 7.20
CA SER A 73 -5.94 2.14 6.77
C SER A 73 -5.97 1.93 5.26
N LEU A 74 -5.58 2.94 4.49
CA LEU A 74 -5.45 2.82 3.03
C LEU A 74 -4.36 1.80 2.65
N ALA A 75 -3.23 1.80 3.37
CA ALA A 75 -2.19 0.78 3.21
C ALA A 75 -2.74 -0.64 3.47
N GLY A 76 -3.54 -0.79 4.53
CA GLY A 76 -4.21 -2.04 4.87
C GLY A 76 -5.15 -2.53 3.77
N MET A 77 -5.83 -1.62 3.06
CA MET A 77 -6.67 -2.02 1.92
C MET A 77 -5.87 -2.51 0.71
N ASN A 78 -4.68 -1.96 0.49
CA ASN A 78 -3.79 -2.37 -0.60
C ASN A 78 -3.10 -3.71 -0.33
N PHE A 79 -2.89 -4.05 0.94
CA PHE A 79 -2.14 -5.23 1.37
C PHE A 79 -2.64 -6.56 0.76
N PRO A 80 -3.94 -6.94 0.84
CA PRO A 80 -4.41 -8.21 0.27
C PRO A 80 -4.30 -8.26 -1.26
N ALA A 81 -4.45 -7.10 -1.93
CA ALA A 81 -4.25 -7.01 -3.37
C ALA A 81 -2.77 -7.22 -3.74
N PHE A 82 -1.85 -6.64 -2.97
CA PHE A 82 -0.41 -6.81 -3.18
C PHE A 82 0.02 -8.28 -3.09
N TRP A 83 -0.46 -9.00 -2.08
CA TRP A 83 -0.16 -10.43 -1.87
C TRP A 83 -0.75 -11.36 -2.93
N SER A 84 -1.75 -10.91 -3.68
CA SER A 84 -2.36 -11.71 -4.74
C SER A 84 -1.76 -11.46 -6.13
N LEU A 85 -0.98 -10.39 -6.31
CA LEU A 85 -0.32 -10.07 -7.58
C LEU A 85 0.57 -11.20 -8.13
N PRO A 86 1.39 -11.91 -7.32
CA PRO A 86 2.22 -13.00 -7.85
C PRO A 86 1.39 -14.12 -8.51
N MET A 87 0.22 -14.42 -7.94
CA MET A 87 -0.71 -15.42 -8.47
C MET A 87 -1.36 -14.94 -9.77
N ASP A 88 -1.70 -13.66 -9.85
CA ASP A 88 -2.27 -13.04 -11.05
C ASP A 88 -1.24 -12.91 -12.19
N MET A 89 0.06 -12.79 -11.88
CA MET A 89 1.14 -12.70 -12.87
C MET A 89 1.48 -14.06 -13.49
N ASN A 90 1.71 -15.08 -12.67
CA ASN A 90 1.99 -16.43 -13.16
C ASN A 90 1.74 -17.48 -12.08
N VAL A 91 0.62 -18.21 -12.19
CA VAL A 91 0.26 -19.29 -11.26
C VAL A 91 1.32 -20.39 -11.12
N ARG A 92 2.09 -20.70 -12.16
CA ARG A 92 3.12 -21.76 -12.12
C ARG A 92 4.42 -21.31 -11.46
N LYS A 93 4.71 -20.00 -11.50
CA LYS A 93 5.92 -19.40 -10.91
C LYS A 93 5.61 -18.53 -9.68
N ALA A 94 4.38 -18.59 -9.15
CA ALA A 94 3.93 -17.74 -8.05
C ALA A 94 4.83 -17.85 -6.82
N GLY A 95 5.27 -19.07 -6.46
CA GLY A 95 6.20 -19.28 -5.34
C GLY A 95 7.54 -18.55 -5.51
N PHE A 96 8.12 -18.57 -6.71
CA PHE A 96 9.36 -17.86 -7.01
C PHE A 96 9.17 -16.34 -7.00
N ILE A 97 8.08 -15.84 -7.59
CA ILE A 97 7.75 -14.41 -7.60
C ILE A 97 7.52 -13.88 -6.17
N THR A 98 6.75 -14.60 -5.36
CA THR A 98 6.53 -14.26 -3.94
C THR A 98 7.83 -14.35 -3.14
N GLY A 99 8.71 -15.32 -3.44
CA GLY A 99 10.04 -15.41 -2.84
C GLY A 99 10.88 -14.16 -3.09
N MET A 100 10.98 -13.71 -4.34
CA MET A 100 11.68 -12.47 -4.69
C MET A 100 11.05 -11.25 -4.01
N MET A 101 9.71 -11.19 -3.97
CA MET A 101 8.97 -10.13 -3.29
C MET A 101 9.32 -10.05 -1.79
N ASN A 102 9.42 -11.19 -1.12
CA ASN A 102 9.80 -11.28 0.29
C ASN A 102 11.27 -10.90 0.54
N THR A 103 12.18 -11.29 -0.35
CA THR A 103 13.58 -10.87 -0.23
C THR A 103 13.70 -9.35 -0.36
N GLY A 104 13.02 -8.75 -1.33
CA GLY A 104 12.99 -7.31 -1.51
C GLY A 104 12.39 -6.57 -0.32
N SER A 105 11.26 -7.06 0.22
CA SER A 105 10.63 -6.44 1.39
C SER A 105 11.48 -6.56 2.65
N ALA A 106 12.14 -7.70 2.87
CA ALA A 106 13.05 -7.89 4.00
C ALA A 106 14.23 -6.90 3.95
N LEU A 107 14.86 -6.73 2.78
CA LEU A 107 15.93 -5.75 2.60
C LEU A 107 15.43 -4.32 2.82
N ALA A 108 14.26 -3.98 2.29
CA ALA A 108 13.65 -2.68 2.50
C ALA A 108 13.35 -2.42 3.99
N SER A 109 12.87 -3.41 4.73
CA SER A 109 12.60 -3.28 6.18
C SER A 109 13.86 -3.10 7.02
N ILE A 110 15.02 -3.57 6.56
CA ILE A 110 16.31 -3.31 7.23
C ILE A 110 16.76 -1.87 6.99
N VAL A 111 16.66 -1.39 5.75
CA VAL A 111 17.20 -0.09 5.34
C VAL A 111 16.27 1.07 5.73
N ALA A 112 14.95 0.90 5.59
CA ALA A 112 13.97 1.97 5.73
C ALA A 112 13.98 2.66 7.12
N PRO A 113 14.04 1.95 8.26
CA PRO A 113 14.11 2.60 9.57
C PRO A 113 15.39 3.41 9.75
N GLY A 114 16.52 2.91 9.25
CA GLY A 114 17.81 3.61 9.31
C GLY A 114 17.80 4.91 8.51
N VAL A 115 17.32 4.86 7.26
CA VAL A 115 17.19 6.05 6.40
C VAL A 115 16.19 7.04 6.99
N THR A 116 15.02 6.56 7.42
CA THR A 116 13.98 7.41 8.02
C THR A 116 14.49 8.09 9.29
N GLY A 117 15.17 7.34 10.17
CA GLY A 117 15.77 7.86 11.40
C GLY A 117 16.85 8.89 11.12
N TYR A 118 17.75 8.61 10.17
CA TYR A 118 18.78 9.57 9.74
C TYR A 118 18.15 10.87 9.23
N VAL A 119 17.18 10.78 8.32
CA VAL A 119 16.49 11.96 7.77
C VAL A 119 15.75 12.72 8.88
N ALA A 120 15.06 12.01 9.79
CA ALA A 120 14.35 12.63 10.89
C ALA A 120 15.28 13.36 11.88
N MET A 121 16.48 12.83 12.15
CA MET A 121 17.46 13.44 13.05
C MET A 121 18.07 14.72 12.48
N TRP A 122 18.42 14.73 11.19
CA TRP A 122 19.14 15.86 10.58
C TRP A 122 18.23 16.90 9.91
N PHE A 123 17.10 16.46 9.35
CA PHE A 123 16.19 17.29 8.56
C PHE A 123 14.79 17.41 9.18
N GLY A 124 14.52 16.70 10.28
CA GLY A 124 13.24 16.72 10.98
C GLY A 124 12.18 15.75 10.42
N TRP A 125 11.17 15.49 11.25
CA TRP A 125 10.10 14.53 10.94
C TRP A 125 9.26 14.91 9.72
N THR A 126 9.10 16.22 9.45
CA THR A 126 8.38 16.71 8.27
C THR A 126 9.04 16.23 6.97
N VAL A 127 10.37 16.30 6.89
CA VAL A 127 11.12 15.86 5.70
C VAL A 127 11.12 14.34 5.60
N ALA A 128 11.25 13.62 6.72
CA ALA A 128 11.19 12.16 6.74
C ALA A 128 9.82 11.62 6.25
N LEU A 129 8.72 12.22 6.71
CA LEU A 129 7.37 11.87 6.28
C LEU A 129 7.09 12.28 4.82
N GLY A 130 7.60 13.45 4.41
CA GLY A 130 7.55 13.90 3.01
C GLY A 130 8.27 12.95 2.06
N LEU A 131 9.47 12.48 2.44
CA LEU A 131 10.20 11.46 1.69
C LEU A 131 9.38 10.17 1.56
N GLY A 132 8.72 9.73 2.63
CA GLY A 132 7.80 8.59 2.60
C GLY A 132 6.63 8.79 1.62
N SER A 133 6.06 9.99 1.56
CA SER A 133 4.98 10.32 0.61
C SER A 133 5.47 10.26 -0.85
N VAL A 134 6.65 10.81 -1.15
CA VAL A 134 7.24 10.75 -2.49
C VAL A 134 7.52 9.30 -2.90
N LEU A 135 8.08 8.49 -2.00
CA LEU A 135 8.33 7.07 -2.26
C LEU A 135 7.03 6.28 -2.47
N ALA A 136 5.96 6.61 -1.73
CA ALA A 136 4.64 6.03 -1.94
C ALA A 136 4.08 6.38 -3.33
N LEU A 137 4.17 7.63 -3.79
CA LEU A 137 3.80 8.00 -5.17
C LEU A 137 4.64 7.27 -6.20
N LEU A 138 5.95 7.21 -5.99
CA LEU A 138 6.86 6.53 -6.91
C LEU A 138 6.51 5.04 -7.03
N SER A 139 6.13 4.39 -5.92
CA SER A 139 5.64 3.01 -5.95
C SER A 139 4.37 2.84 -6.78
N ALA A 140 3.43 3.80 -6.69
CA ALA A 140 2.19 3.78 -7.46
C ALA A 140 2.47 3.92 -8.97
N ILE A 141 3.40 4.82 -9.33
CA ILE A 141 3.85 5.02 -10.72
C ILE A 141 4.53 3.77 -11.26
N LEU A 142 5.48 3.19 -10.50
CA LEU A 142 6.17 1.97 -10.91
C LEU A 142 5.20 0.81 -11.10
N MET A 143 4.22 0.64 -10.21
CA MET A 143 3.18 -0.37 -10.40
C MET A 143 2.35 -0.12 -11.65
N TYR A 144 1.98 1.13 -11.92
CA TYR A 144 1.23 1.48 -13.14
C TYR A 144 2.01 1.15 -14.41
N LEU A 145 3.31 1.43 -14.43
CA LEU A 145 4.18 1.16 -15.58
C LEU A 145 4.49 -0.34 -15.76
N THR A 146 4.65 -1.08 -14.66
CA THR A 146 5.06 -2.49 -14.69
C THR A 146 3.88 -3.46 -14.72
N ALA A 147 2.65 -2.98 -14.50
CA ALA A 147 1.48 -3.84 -14.47
C ALA A 147 1.26 -4.51 -15.84
N PRO A 148 1.26 -5.85 -15.90
CA PRO A 148 1.00 -6.59 -17.13
C PRO A 148 -0.39 -6.22 -17.66
N LYS A 149 -0.53 -5.92 -18.95
CA LYS A 149 -1.85 -5.70 -19.57
C LYS A 149 -2.77 -6.89 -19.25
N PRO A 150 -4.05 -6.66 -18.91
CA PRO A 150 -4.97 -7.73 -18.58
C PRO A 150 -4.99 -8.74 -19.74
N ILE A 151 -4.70 -10.01 -19.43
CA ILE A 151 -4.79 -11.09 -20.41
C ILE A 151 -6.26 -11.14 -20.84
N SER A 152 -6.53 -10.77 -22.09
CA SER A 152 -7.86 -10.93 -22.68
C SER A 152 -8.25 -12.39 -22.51
N LYS A 153 -9.45 -12.64 -21.96
CA LYS A 153 -10.07 -13.97 -21.95
C LYS A 153 -10.12 -14.47 -23.39
N GLN A 154 -9.15 -15.29 -23.80
CA GLN A 154 -9.20 -16.04 -25.03
C GLN A 154 -8.87 -17.50 -24.72
N HIS A 155 -9.89 -18.33 -24.95
CA HIS A 155 -9.89 -19.80 -25.01
C HIS A 155 -9.87 -20.56 -23.67
N ARG A 156 -11.05 -20.72 -23.08
CA ARG A 156 -11.48 -22.05 -22.64
C ARG A 156 -12.40 -22.59 -23.74
N VAL A 157 -11.85 -23.48 -24.56
CA VAL A 157 -12.61 -24.50 -25.30
C VAL A 157 -12.76 -25.71 -24.39
#